data_AF-A0A062HJ29-F1
#
_entry.id   AF-A0A062HJ29-F1
#
_cell.length_a   1.000
_cell.length_b   1.000
_cell.length_c   1.000
_cell.angle_alpha   90.00
_cell.angle_beta   90.00
_cell.angle_gamma   90.00
#
_symmetry.space_group_name_H-M   'P 1'
#
loop_
_entity.id
_entity.type
_entity.pdbx_description
1 polymer ?
#
loop_
_entity_poly.entity_id
_entity_poly.type
_entity_poly.pdbx_seq_one_letter_code
_entity_poly.pdbx_strand_id
1 'polypeptide(L)' 'MQVSDIDSVAQIEKLVQTHPWSRLQFVESLNSYQCTVIEINNKVVGFCILQPVLDEANLLLMAIDPQMQGKGLG' A
#
# COMPACT_ATOMS: atom_id res chain seq x y z
N MET A 1 2.80 2.91 -7.93
CA MET A 1 1.40 2.43 -7.82
C MET A 1 0.59 3.12 -8.91
N GLN A 2 -0.29 2.39 -9.60
CA GLN A 2 -1.24 2.93 -10.57
C GLN A 2 -2.67 2.87 -10.02
N VAL A 3 -3.60 3.57 -10.68
CA VAL A 3 -5.02 3.56 -10.29
C VAL A 3 -5.62 2.15 -10.36
N SER A 4 -5.13 1.30 -11.27
CA SER A 4 -5.52 -0.12 -11.37
C SER A 4 -5.11 -0.95 -10.15
N ASP A 5 -4.07 -0.52 -9.42
CA ASP A 5 -3.58 -1.26 -8.26
C ASP A 5 -4.42 -0.96 -7.01
N ILE A 6 -5.15 0.16 -6.98
CA ILE A 6 -5.90 0.62 -5.81
C ILE A 6 -6.88 -0.44 -5.31
N ASP A 7 -7.59 -1.10 -6.21
CA ASP A 7 -8.57 -2.11 -5.82
C ASP A 7 -7.89 -3.33 -5.15
N SER A 8 -6.69 -3.71 -5.62
CA SER A 8 -5.88 -4.76 -5.00
C SER A 8 -5.30 -4.32 -3.64
N VAL A 9 -4.80 -3.09 -3.57
CA VAL A 9 -4.21 -2.48 -2.38
C VAL A 9 -5.25 -2.34 -1.25
N ALA A 10 -6.44 -1.81 -1.57
CA ALA A 10 -7.55 -1.67 -0.63
C ALA A 10 -8.04 -3.04 -0.13
N GLN A 11 -8.00 -4.07 -0.99
CA GLN A 11 -8.32 -5.44 -0.59
C GLN A 11 -7.29 -5.98 0.41
N ILE A 12 -5.98 -5.81 0.15
CA ILE A 12 -4.92 -6.23 1.08
C ILE A 12 -5.07 -5.49 2.41
N GLU A 13 -5.29 -4.18 2.39
CA GLU A 13 -5.46 -3.41 3.62
C GLU A 13 -6.66 -3.90 4.43
N LYS A 14 -7.80 -4.16 3.80
CA LYS A 14 -9.00 -4.69 4.46
C LYS A 14 -8.76 -6.06 5.12
N LEU A 15 -7.78 -6.84 4.64
CA LEU A 15 -7.41 -8.13 5.22
C LEU A 15 -6.44 -8.00 6.40
N VAL A 16 -5.67 -6.91 6.47
CA VAL A 16 -4.58 -6.74 7.44
C VAL A 16 -4.94 -5.74 8.55
N GLN A 17 -5.75 -4.73 8.24
CA GLN A 17 -6.13 -3.64 9.14
C GLN A 17 -7.59 -3.75 9.58
N THR A 18 -7.83 -3.47 10.87
CA THR A 18 -9.19 -3.40 11.43
C THR A 18 -9.95 -2.15 10.97
N HIS A 19 -9.23 -1.08 10.60
CA HIS A 19 -9.77 0.19 10.10
C HIS A 19 -9.12 0.54 8.76
N PRO A 20 -9.61 -0.03 7.64
CA PRO A 20 -9.02 0.21 6.32
C PRO A 20 -9.29 1.64 5.84
N TRP A 21 -8.34 2.20 5.11
CA TRP A 21 -8.55 3.38 4.31
C TRP A 21 -9.61 3.17 3.24
N SER A 22 -10.34 4.24 2.98
CA SER A 22 -11.27 4.28 1.88
C SER A 22 -10.52 4.35 0.55
N ARG A 23 -11.16 3.86 -0.52
CA ARG A 23 -10.65 3.96 -1.89
C ARG A 23 -10.26 5.40 -2.26
N LEU A 24 -11.02 6.39 -1.78
CA LEU A 24 -10.72 7.81 -1.99
C LEU A 24 -9.37 8.22 -1.39
N GLN A 25 -9.07 7.79 -0.16
CA GLN A 25 -7.78 8.11 0.49
C GLN A 25 -6.59 7.51 -0.27
N PHE A 26 -6.74 6.33 -0.88
CA PHE A 26 -5.72 5.79 -1.78
C PHE A 26 -5.57 6.58 -3.08
N VAL A 27 -6.67 7.06 -3.66
CA VAL A 27 -6.60 7.91 -4.86
C VAL A 27 -5.92 9.25 -4.54
N GLU A 28 -6.21 9.83 -3.37
CA GLU A 28 -5.56 11.06 -2.93
C GLU A 28 -4.08 10.85 -2.59
N SER A 29 -3.73 9.69 -2.01
CA SER A 29 -2.35 9.35 -1.70
C SER A 29 -1.48 9.21 -2.93
N LEU A 30 -2.01 8.72 -4.05
CA LEU A 30 -1.26 8.68 -5.32
C LEU A 30 -0.80 10.06 -5.81
N ASN A 31 -1.51 11.13 -5.45
CA ASN A 31 -1.18 12.49 -5.87
C ASN A 31 -0.32 13.24 -4.84
N SER A 32 -0.47 12.90 -3.55
CA SER A 32 0.14 13.65 -2.44
C SER A 32 1.33 12.94 -1.79
N TYR A 33 1.42 11.62 -1.94
CA TYR A 33 2.36 10.76 -1.22
C TYR A 33 3.09 9.81 -2.16
N GLN A 34 4.17 9.24 -1.65
CA GLN A 34 4.95 8.26 -2.39
C GLN A 34 4.38 6.85 -2.18
N CYS A 35 3.66 6.38 -3.18
CA CYS A 35 2.94 5.10 -3.16
C CYS A 35 3.67 4.03 -4.00
N THR A 36 4.21 3.03 -3.31
CA THR A 36 4.91 1.89 -3.90
C THR A 36 4.09 0.61 -3.71
N VAL A 37 4.11 -0.27 -4.70
CA VAL A 37 3.48 -1.59 -4.64
C VAL A 37 4.51 -2.67 -4.94
N ILE A 38 4.33 -3.84 -4.36
CA ILE A 38 5.09 -5.04 -4.66
C ILE A 38 4.20 -5.94 -5.50
N GLU A 39 4.68 -6.29 -6.67
CA GLU A 39 4.00 -7.15 -7.63
C GLU A 39 4.80 -8.44 -7.84
N ILE A 40 4.14 -9.58 -7.68
CA ILE A 40 4.71 -10.90 -7.93
C ILE A 40 3.77 -11.63 -8.88
N ASN A 41 4.29 -12.14 -10.01
CA ASN A 41 3.51 -12.83 -11.04
C ASN A 41 2.30 -12.02 -11.54
N ASN A 42 2.50 -10.73 -11.82
CA ASN A 42 1.46 -9.79 -12.23
C ASN A 42 0.32 -9.58 -11.21
N LYS A 43 0.59 -9.84 -9.92
CA LYS A 43 -0.38 -9.64 -8.84
C LYS A 43 0.23 -8.78 -7.75
N VAL A 44 -0.49 -7.74 -7.34
CA VAL A 44 -0.11 -6.92 -6.18
C VAL A 44 -0.20 -7.80 -4.94
N VAL A 45 0.93 -7.96 -4.25
CA VAL A 45 1.04 -8.74 -3.01
C VAL A 45 1.33 -7.87 -1.79
N GLY A 46 1.55 -6.57 -1.99
CA GLY A 46 1.84 -5.65 -0.92
C GLY A 46 1.96 -4.22 -1.40
N PHE A 47 1.93 -3.29 -0.45
CA PHE A 47 2.05 -1.86 -0.73
C PHE A 47 2.69 -1.10 0.43
N CYS A 48 3.22 0.07 0.09
CA CYS A 48 3.85 0.99 1.01
C CYS A 48 3.54 2.44 0.58
N ILE A 49 3.06 3.25 1.51
CA ILE A 49 2.72 4.66 1.34
C ILE A 49 3.56 5.46 2.33
N LEU A 50 4.36 6.36 1.78
CA LEU A 50 5.29 7.18 2.53
C LEU A 50 5.01 8.64 2.22
N GLN A 51 5.05 9.49 3.24
CA GLN A 51 5.00 10.94 3.10
C GLN A 51 6.40 11.51 3.32
N PRO A 52 7.08 11.99 2.27
CA PRO A 52 8.33 12.72 2.44
C PRO A 52 8.07 14.07 3.13
N VAL A 53 8.82 14.37 4.19
CA VAL A 53 8.76 15.61 4.95
C VAL A 53 10.19 16.11 5.18
N LEU A 54 10.61 17.11 4.40
CA LEU A 54 11.97 17.67 4.45
C LEU A 54 13.02 16.55 4.30
N ASP A 55 13.77 16.28 5.37
CA ASP A 55 14.85 15.29 5.42
C ASP A 55 14.39 13.93 5.98
N GLU A 56 13.11 13.78 6.29
CA GLU A 56 12.51 12.57 6.85
C GLU A 56 11.40 12.02 5.93
N ALA A 57 11.03 10.75 6.13
CA ALA A 57 9.88 10.15 5.47
C ALA A 57 8.99 9.47 6.50
N ASN A 58 7.75 9.92 6.60
CA ASN A 58 6.76 9.31 7.46
C ASN A 58 6.12 8.12 6.74
N LEU A 59 6.28 6.93 7.31
CA LEU A 59 5.55 5.77 6.85
C LEU A 59 4.08 5.91 7.28
N LEU A 60 3.18 6.11 6.31
CA LEU A 60 1.75 6.23 6.57
C LEU A 60 1.09 4.86 6.66
N LEU A 61 1.36 4.01 5.67
CA LEU A 61 0.76 2.69 5.55
C LEU A 61 1.75 1.73 4.90
N MET A 62 1.88 0.54 5.47
CA MET A 62 2.45 -0.60 4.78
C MET A 62 1.64 -1.84 5.14
N ALA A 63 1.37 -2.67 4.14
CA ALA A 63 0.77 -3.97 4.37
C ALA A 63 1.18 -4.93 3.25
N ILE A 64 1.39 -6.18 3.64
CA ILE A 64 1.63 -7.31 2.74
C ILE A 64 0.44 -8.25 2.86
N ASP A 65 0.01 -8.82 1.75
CA ASP A 65 -1.02 -9.87 1.70
C ASP A 65 -0.70 -10.94 2.77
N PRO A 66 -1.65 -11.27 3.67
CA PRO A 66 -1.43 -12.25 4.73
C PRO A 66 -0.85 -13.58 4.25
N GLN A 67 -1.19 -14.00 3.03
CA GLN A 67 -0.69 -15.26 2.43
C GLN A 67 0.78 -15.18 1.98
N MET A 68 1.33 -13.97 1.89
CA MET A 68 2.69 -13.67 1.43
C MET A 68 3.60 -13.12 2.55
N GLN A 69 3.07 -12.96 3.76
CA GLN A 69 3.85 -12.57 4.94
C GLN A 69 4.88 -13.64 5.34
N GLY A 70 5.95 -13.23 6.03
CA GLY A 70 7.03 -14.13 6.47
C GLY A 70 8.03 -14.52 5.38
N LYS A 71 7.93 -13.95 4.17
CA LYS A 71 8.85 -14.17 3.04
C LYS A 71 9.90 -13.08 2.84
N GLY A 72 10.06 -12.16 3.82
CA GLY A 72 10.98 -11.01 3.72
C GLY A 72 10.52 -9.93 2.73
N LEU A 73 9.21 -9.82 2.50
CA LEU A 73 8.60 -8.86 1.56
C LEU A 73 8.14 -7.56 2.22
N GLY A 74 8.19 -7.49 3.56
CA GLY A 74 7.82 -6.32 4.35
C GLY A 74 9.04 -5.60 4.88
#